data_AF-A0A6G0WV87-F1
#
_entry.id   AF-A0A6G0WV87-F1
#
_cell.length_a   1.000
_cell.length_b   1.000
_cell.length_c   1.000
_cell.angle_alpha   90.00
_cell.angle_beta   90.00
_cell.angle_gamma   90.00
#
_symmetry.space_group_name_H-M   'P 1'
#
loop_
_entity.id
_entity.type
_entity.pdbx_description
1 polymer ?
#
loop_
_entity_poly.entity_id
_entity_poly.type
_entity_poly.pdbx_seq_one_letter_code
_entity_poly.pdbx_strand_id
1 'polypeptide(L)'
;MDMKTVEAYLLSLARPGADPGVFVCEASFEDWTRYVKSEQHALVSRAMAWKNDKIYIVEWPRGIHEGFSDYLKLAVISATGTGKVHLRPHGSSYVDNLEPIEPDCSFGPVPGIGATRPNGLSWLEYHTLTVEVGVSRSWRQLDARAVQWSQFPGVEYILLIRLSPDLEVHQYKLYSVSNGALVQPTMPPTTIDNPANIVLDSRRFLGLPVNAPFPANFTAPNLTFDLFPLVQDILFDVHG
;
A
#
# COMPACT_ATOMS: atom_id res chain seq x y z
N MET A 1 -26.75 7.81 -2.95
CA MET A 1 -25.81 8.66 -2.18
C MET A 1 -25.18 9.62 -3.16
N ASP A 2 -25.14 10.92 -2.87
CA ASP A 2 -24.48 11.90 -3.76
C ASP A 2 -22.96 11.82 -3.57
N MET A 3 -22.23 11.55 -4.65
CA MET A 3 -20.80 11.26 -4.59
C MET A 3 -19.96 12.48 -4.23
N LYS A 4 -20.39 13.68 -4.63
CA LYS A 4 -19.72 14.92 -4.25
C LYS A 4 -19.81 15.17 -2.76
N THR A 5 -20.97 14.86 -2.16
CA THR A 5 -21.16 14.96 -0.71
C THR A 5 -20.30 13.97 0.06
N VAL A 6 -20.12 12.73 -0.44
CA VAL A 6 -19.22 11.73 0.16
C VAL A 6 -17.78 12.21 0.15
N GLU A 7 -17.29 12.68 -0.99
CA GLU A 7 -15.93 13.19 -1.14
C GLU A 7 -15.70 14.41 -0.23
N ALA A 8 -16.61 15.38 -0.22
CA ALA A 8 -16.51 16.54 0.67
C ALA A 8 -16.50 16.16 2.15
N TYR A 9 -17.23 15.12 2.56
CA TYR A 9 -17.18 14.59 3.91
C TYR A 9 -15.82 13.98 4.24
N LEU A 10 -15.33 13.11 3.35
CA LEU A 10 -14.07 12.38 3.54
C LEU A 10 -12.87 13.31 3.68
N LEU A 11 -12.86 14.39 2.91
CA LEU A 11 -11.81 15.41 2.88
C LEU A 11 -11.99 16.50 3.97
N SER A 12 -13.04 16.42 4.78
CA SER A 12 -13.31 17.43 5.80
C SER A 12 -12.23 17.42 6.88
N LEU A 13 -11.57 18.58 7.07
CA LEU A 13 -10.59 18.80 8.15
C LEU A 13 -11.20 18.67 9.56
N ALA A 14 -12.53 18.77 9.68
CA ALA A 14 -13.25 18.59 10.94
C ALA A 14 -13.47 17.12 11.29
N ARG A 15 -13.15 16.17 10.39
CA ARG A 15 -13.40 14.74 10.59
C ARG A 15 -12.48 14.18 11.69
N PRO A 16 -13.02 13.56 12.75
CA PRO A 16 -12.20 12.97 13.80
C PRO A 16 -11.29 11.86 13.27
N GLY A 17 -10.07 11.73 13.79
CA GLY A 17 -9.15 10.65 13.37
C GLY A 17 -9.67 9.22 13.67
N ALA A 18 -10.66 9.09 14.55
CA ALA A 18 -11.35 7.84 14.87
C ALA A 18 -12.58 7.56 14.00
N ASP A 19 -12.92 8.47 13.10
CA ASP A 19 -14.06 8.34 12.21
C ASP A 19 -13.88 7.13 11.26
N PRO A 20 -14.86 6.20 11.23
CA PRO A 20 -14.74 4.98 10.45
C PRO A 20 -14.91 5.18 8.93
N GLY A 21 -15.38 6.34 8.48
CA GLY A 21 -15.73 6.65 7.09
C GLY A 21 -17.23 6.91 6.91
N VAL A 22 -17.64 7.08 5.65
CA VAL A 22 -19.07 7.24 5.30
C VAL A 22 -19.75 5.88 5.30
N PHE A 23 -20.72 5.68 6.18
CA PHE A 23 -21.48 4.43 6.27
C PHE A 23 -22.25 4.15 4.97
N VAL A 24 -22.14 2.92 4.47
CA VAL A 24 -22.82 2.45 3.26
C VAL A 24 -24.00 1.56 3.62
N CYS A 25 -23.73 0.43 4.27
CA CYS A 25 -24.71 -0.56 4.66
C CYS A 25 -24.15 -1.51 5.73
N GLU A 26 -25.04 -2.31 6.31
CA GLU A 26 -24.68 -3.49 7.07
C GLU A 26 -24.46 -4.66 6.09
N ALA A 27 -23.43 -5.47 6.33
CA ALA A 27 -23.09 -6.62 5.51
C ALA A 27 -22.34 -7.65 6.35
N SER A 28 -22.67 -8.93 6.15
CA SER A 28 -21.91 -10.02 6.77
C SER A 28 -20.47 -10.05 6.22
N PHE A 29 -19.55 -10.67 6.97
CA PHE A 29 -18.20 -10.91 6.46
C PHE A 29 -18.18 -11.72 5.16
N GLU A 30 -19.14 -12.63 5.00
CA GLU A 30 -19.27 -13.45 3.80
C GLU A 30 -19.69 -12.60 2.59
N ASP A 31 -20.65 -11.69 2.76
CA ASP A 31 -21.07 -10.77 1.69
C ASP A 31 -19.99 -9.77 1.34
N TRP A 32 -19.24 -9.28 2.34
CA TRP A 32 -18.05 -8.46 2.09
C TRP A 32 -17.01 -9.24 1.27
N THR A 33 -16.73 -10.49 1.64
CA THR A 33 -15.78 -11.34 0.91
C THR A 33 -16.23 -11.57 -0.54
N ARG A 34 -17.53 -11.83 -0.76
CA ARG A 34 -18.10 -11.95 -2.11
C ARG A 34 -17.98 -10.65 -2.88
N TYR A 35 -18.19 -9.52 -2.22
CA TYR A 35 -18.00 -8.20 -2.81
C TYR A 35 -16.56 -8.07 -3.30
N VAL A 36 -15.55 -8.14 -2.41
CA VAL A 36 -14.12 -7.97 -2.78
C VAL A 36 -13.68 -8.86 -3.94
N LYS A 37 -14.17 -10.11 -4.00
CA LYS A 37 -13.83 -11.08 -5.04
C LYS A 37 -14.59 -10.90 -6.35
N SER A 38 -15.56 -9.98 -6.41
CA SER A 38 -16.32 -9.67 -7.61
C SER A 38 -15.45 -8.91 -8.61
N GLU A 39 -15.52 -9.27 -9.89
CA GLU A 39 -14.90 -8.46 -10.95
C GLU A 39 -15.69 -7.15 -11.21
N GLN A 40 -16.95 -7.10 -10.76
CA GLN A 40 -17.84 -5.96 -10.95
C GLN A 40 -18.05 -5.25 -9.61
N HIS A 41 -17.39 -4.10 -9.47
CA HIS A 41 -17.53 -3.21 -8.33
C HIS A 41 -18.12 -1.87 -8.78
N ALA A 42 -19.07 -1.34 -8.00
CA ALA A 42 -19.46 0.07 -8.13
C ALA A 42 -18.34 0.99 -7.60
N LEU A 43 -17.62 0.53 -6.57
CA LEU A 43 -16.45 1.17 -5.99
C LEU A 43 -15.42 0.11 -5.57
N VAL A 44 -14.16 0.25 -5.98
CA VAL A 44 -13.11 -0.74 -5.65
C VAL A 44 -12.99 -0.97 -4.14
N SER A 45 -12.73 -2.21 -3.72
CA SER A 45 -12.81 -2.56 -2.30
C SER A 45 -11.73 -1.89 -1.45
N ARG A 46 -10.56 -1.59 -2.04
CA ARG A 46 -9.51 -0.77 -1.39
C ARG A 46 -9.97 0.63 -0.98
N ALA A 47 -11.03 1.17 -1.57
CA ALA A 47 -11.61 2.45 -1.15
C ALA A 47 -12.56 2.32 0.08
N MET A 48 -12.79 1.10 0.55
CA MET A 48 -13.78 0.76 1.55
C MET A 48 -13.14 0.01 2.73
N ALA A 49 -13.86 -0.02 3.85
CA ALA A 49 -13.51 -0.81 5.01
C ALA A 49 -14.74 -1.54 5.54
N TRP A 50 -14.57 -2.83 5.82
CA TRP A 50 -15.55 -3.62 6.56
C TRP A 50 -15.15 -3.69 8.04
N LYS A 51 -16.07 -3.33 8.93
CA LYS A 51 -15.84 -3.36 10.38
C LYS A 51 -17.14 -3.55 11.12
N ASN A 52 -17.18 -4.56 12.01
CA ASN A 52 -18.34 -4.85 12.85
C ASN A 52 -19.64 -4.97 12.04
N ASP A 53 -19.62 -5.81 11.00
CA ASP A 53 -20.74 -6.05 10.08
C ASP A 53 -21.23 -4.81 9.32
N LYS A 54 -20.37 -3.79 9.16
CA LYS A 54 -20.68 -2.54 8.47
C LYS A 54 -19.62 -2.20 7.45
N ILE A 55 -20.07 -1.68 6.31
CA ILE A 55 -19.20 -1.20 5.23
C ILE A 55 -19.16 0.33 5.27
N TYR A 56 -17.95 0.87 5.17
CA TYR A 56 -17.68 2.31 5.11
C TYR A 56 -16.86 2.64 3.86
N ILE A 57 -17.14 3.78 3.23
CA ILE A 57 -16.21 4.40 2.30
C ILE A 57 -15.18 5.15 3.13
N VAL A 58 -13.90 4.86 2.93
CA VAL A 58 -12.79 5.41 3.73
C VAL A 58 -11.80 6.21 2.90
N GLU A 59 -11.81 6.03 1.59
CA GLU A 59 -10.94 6.72 0.65
C GLU A 59 -11.66 6.91 -0.68
N TRP A 60 -11.17 7.83 -1.49
CA TRP A 60 -11.65 8.02 -2.86
C TRP A 60 -10.54 7.67 -3.86
N PRO A 61 -10.70 6.62 -4.68
CA PRO A 61 -9.65 6.05 -5.52
C PRO A 61 -9.51 6.82 -6.85
N ARG A 62 -9.17 8.11 -6.76
CA ARG A 62 -9.02 9.04 -7.91
C ARG A 62 -7.98 10.13 -7.62
N GLY A 63 -7.60 10.87 -8.67
CA GLY A 63 -6.79 12.07 -8.54
C GLY A 63 -5.44 11.79 -7.88
N ILE A 64 -5.15 12.53 -6.80
CA ILE A 64 -3.92 12.42 -5.99
C ILE A 64 -3.64 10.95 -5.60
N HIS A 65 -4.66 10.20 -5.18
CA HIS A 65 -4.50 8.82 -4.71
C HIS A 65 -3.95 7.89 -5.79
N GLU A 66 -4.56 7.90 -6.97
CA GLU A 66 -4.17 7.03 -8.09
C GLU A 66 -2.87 7.51 -8.72
N GLY A 67 -2.72 8.83 -8.91
CA GLY A 67 -1.51 9.41 -9.48
C GLY A 67 -0.29 9.10 -8.64
N PHE A 68 -0.36 9.30 -7.31
CA PHE A 68 0.76 9.00 -6.42
C PHE A 68 1.09 7.50 -6.43
N SER A 69 0.07 6.63 -6.40
CA SER A 69 0.25 5.18 -6.47
C SER A 69 0.97 4.74 -7.75
N ASP A 70 0.64 5.38 -8.89
CA ASP A 70 1.28 5.13 -10.18
C ASP A 70 2.71 5.64 -10.25
N TYR A 71 2.99 6.85 -9.77
CA TYR A 71 4.36 7.39 -9.71
C TYR A 71 5.24 6.56 -8.78
N LEU A 72 4.73 6.14 -7.62
CA LEU A 72 5.42 5.24 -6.71
C LEU A 72 5.79 3.92 -7.37
N LYS A 73 4.84 3.31 -8.10
CA LYS A 73 5.08 2.09 -8.87
C LYS A 73 6.23 2.25 -9.86
N LEU A 74 6.28 3.37 -10.58
CA LEU A 74 7.35 3.65 -11.52
C LEU A 74 8.70 3.88 -10.82
N ALA A 75 8.69 4.61 -9.69
CA ALA A 75 9.88 4.89 -8.90
C ALA A 75 10.53 3.61 -8.37
N VAL A 76 9.74 2.72 -7.75
CA VAL A 76 10.23 1.43 -7.23
C VAL A 76 10.82 0.57 -8.35
N ILE A 77 10.10 0.44 -9.48
CA ILE A 77 10.56 -0.38 -10.61
C ILE A 77 11.83 0.18 -11.24
N SER A 78 11.96 1.50 -11.34
CA SER A 78 13.18 2.16 -11.83
C SER A 78 14.36 1.94 -10.87
N ALA A 79 14.12 2.03 -9.56
CA ALA A 79 15.12 1.83 -8.53
C ALA A 79 15.71 0.41 -8.48
N THR A 80 15.04 -0.59 -9.06
CA THR A 80 15.59 -1.95 -9.18
C THR A 80 16.81 -2.05 -10.09
N GLY A 81 17.04 -1.08 -10.98
CA GLY A 81 18.05 -1.15 -12.04
C GLY A 81 17.75 -2.18 -13.15
N THR A 82 16.68 -2.98 -12.99
CA THR A 82 16.34 -4.11 -13.87
C THR A 82 14.87 -4.11 -14.30
N GLY A 83 14.13 -3.04 -13.98
CA GLY A 83 12.71 -2.96 -14.23
C GLY A 83 11.95 -4.11 -13.56
N LYS A 84 11.17 -4.85 -14.35
CA LYS A 84 10.30 -5.94 -13.85
C LYS A 84 10.95 -7.33 -13.88
N VAL A 85 12.25 -7.43 -14.18
CA VAL A 85 12.93 -8.71 -14.42
C VAL A 85 12.99 -9.56 -13.15
N HIS A 86 13.28 -8.94 -12.00
CA HIS A 86 13.44 -9.66 -10.72
C HIS A 86 12.34 -9.37 -9.70
N LEU A 87 11.66 -8.22 -9.84
CA LEU A 87 10.60 -7.78 -8.95
C LEU A 87 9.41 -7.35 -9.81
N ARG A 88 8.21 -7.81 -9.47
CA ARG A 88 6.98 -7.51 -10.19
C ARG A 88 6.07 -6.60 -9.36
N PRO A 89 5.46 -5.57 -9.95
CA PRO A 89 4.35 -4.88 -9.32
C PRO A 89 3.08 -5.73 -9.48
N HIS A 90 2.36 -5.95 -8.38
CA HIS A 90 1.09 -6.68 -8.33
C HIS A 90 -0.12 -5.75 -8.18
N GLY A 91 0.10 -4.44 -8.07
CA GLY A 91 -0.97 -3.45 -7.97
C GLY A 91 -1.85 -3.72 -6.75
N SER A 92 -3.16 -3.74 -6.94
CA SER A 92 -4.16 -3.98 -5.88
C SER A 92 -4.57 -5.45 -5.72
N SER A 93 -3.74 -6.41 -6.18
CA SER A 93 -4.08 -7.83 -6.06
C SER A 93 -4.20 -8.26 -4.59
N TYR A 94 -5.28 -8.95 -4.23
CA TYR A 94 -5.43 -9.59 -2.92
C TYR A 94 -4.87 -11.03 -2.94
N VAL A 95 -4.82 -11.68 -1.76
CA VAL A 95 -4.45 -13.09 -1.61
C VAL A 95 -5.72 -13.93 -1.44
N ASP A 96 -5.95 -14.92 -2.31
CA ASP A 96 -7.25 -15.60 -2.44
C ASP A 96 -7.66 -16.36 -1.17
N ASN A 97 -6.68 -16.97 -0.51
CA ASN A 97 -6.88 -17.88 0.62
C ASN A 97 -6.78 -17.18 1.99
N LEU A 98 -6.67 -15.85 2.03
CA LEU A 98 -6.57 -15.05 3.26
C LEU A 98 -7.73 -14.05 3.35
N GLU A 99 -7.70 -13.20 4.38
CA GLU A 99 -8.66 -12.09 4.47
C GLU A 99 -8.60 -11.26 3.17
N PRO A 100 -9.74 -11.01 2.51
CA PRO A 100 -9.75 -10.37 1.20
C PRO A 100 -9.52 -8.87 1.36
N ILE A 101 -8.25 -8.49 1.43
CA ILE A 101 -7.79 -7.11 1.51
C ILE A 101 -7.03 -6.79 0.23
N GLU A 102 -7.38 -5.68 -0.41
CA GLU A 102 -6.67 -5.13 -1.56
C GLU A 102 -5.75 -3.98 -1.12
N PRO A 103 -4.46 -4.01 -1.49
CA PRO A 103 -3.57 -2.86 -1.26
C PRO A 103 -3.77 -1.78 -2.32
N ASP A 104 -3.19 -0.60 -2.10
CA ASP A 104 -3.13 0.42 -3.15
C ASP A 104 -2.06 0.08 -4.20
N CYS A 105 -0.94 -0.46 -3.74
CA CYS A 105 0.11 -1.02 -4.58
C CYS A 105 0.88 -2.10 -3.81
N SER A 106 1.43 -3.08 -4.53
CA SER A 106 2.20 -4.18 -3.94
C SER A 106 3.27 -4.68 -4.91
N PHE A 107 4.31 -5.29 -4.35
CA PHE A 107 5.45 -5.80 -5.11
C PHE A 107 5.90 -7.15 -4.56
N GLY A 108 6.39 -8.01 -5.45
CA GLY A 108 6.82 -9.36 -5.11
C GLY A 108 7.92 -9.88 -6.03
N PRO A 109 8.71 -10.87 -5.58
CA PRO A 109 9.76 -11.45 -6.40
C PRO A 109 9.20 -12.27 -7.56
N VAL A 110 9.92 -12.25 -8.69
CA VAL A 110 9.63 -13.09 -9.85
C VAL A 110 10.08 -14.54 -9.58
N PRO A 111 9.37 -15.57 -10.07
CA PRO A 111 9.81 -16.96 -9.95
C PRO A 111 11.22 -17.18 -10.55
N GLY A 112 12.00 -18.08 -9.96
CA GLY A 112 13.27 -18.53 -10.53
C GLY A 112 14.50 -17.67 -10.23
N ILE A 113 14.35 -16.57 -9.48
CA ILE A 113 15.48 -15.71 -9.07
C ILE A 113 16.22 -16.19 -7.82
N GLY A 114 15.83 -17.35 -7.27
CA GLY A 114 16.34 -17.87 -5.99
C GLY A 114 15.54 -17.44 -4.75
N ALA A 115 14.40 -16.77 -4.93
CA ALA A 115 13.49 -16.40 -3.84
C ALA A 115 12.81 -17.63 -3.21
N THR A 116 12.56 -17.57 -1.90
CA THR A 116 11.78 -18.60 -1.18
C THR A 116 10.36 -18.10 -0.98
N ARG A 117 9.43 -18.65 -1.79
CA ARG A 117 8.01 -18.34 -1.67
C ARG A 117 7.42 -18.95 -0.38
N PRO A 118 6.61 -18.21 0.40
CA PRO A 118 5.86 -18.78 1.52
C PRO A 118 4.93 -19.93 1.11
N ASN A 119 4.70 -20.86 2.04
CA ASN A 119 3.78 -21.97 1.84
C ASN A 119 2.34 -21.46 1.63
N GLY A 120 1.60 -22.09 0.71
CA GLY A 120 0.19 -21.77 0.47
C GLY A 120 -0.06 -20.56 -0.44
N LEU A 121 0.98 -19.81 -0.84
CA LEU A 121 0.86 -18.72 -1.80
C LEU A 121 1.24 -19.17 -3.21
N SER A 122 0.57 -18.63 -4.23
CA SER A 122 1.10 -18.59 -5.59
C SER A 122 2.16 -17.48 -5.73
N TRP A 123 2.91 -17.49 -6.84
CA TRP A 123 3.85 -16.39 -7.11
C TRP A 123 3.16 -15.06 -7.44
N LEU A 124 1.88 -15.08 -7.81
CA LEU A 124 1.10 -13.86 -8.05
C LEU A 124 0.59 -13.23 -6.75
N GLU A 125 0.52 -14.02 -5.68
CA GLU A 125 0.08 -13.63 -4.34
C GLU A 125 1.25 -13.36 -3.39
N TYR A 126 2.48 -13.69 -3.79
CA TYR A 126 3.64 -13.47 -2.94
C TYR A 126 4.12 -12.02 -3.03
N HIS A 127 3.64 -11.19 -2.10
CA HIS A 127 4.03 -9.78 -1.99
C HIS A 127 4.97 -9.56 -0.81
N THR A 128 6.12 -8.93 -1.07
CA THR A 128 7.13 -8.58 -0.05
C THR A 128 7.03 -7.13 0.41
N LEU A 129 6.52 -6.23 -0.44
CA LEU A 129 6.17 -4.86 -0.09
C LEU A 129 4.69 -4.63 -0.37
N THR A 130 4.00 -4.06 0.62
CA THR A 130 2.63 -3.57 0.48
C THR A 130 2.58 -2.07 0.75
N VAL A 131 1.75 -1.35 -0.01
CA VAL A 131 1.61 0.10 0.07
C VAL A 131 0.14 0.48 0.31
N GLU A 132 -0.06 1.45 1.21
CA GLU A 132 -1.33 2.12 1.44
C GLU A 132 -1.13 3.63 1.27
N VAL A 133 -1.97 4.26 0.46
CA VAL A 133 -2.02 5.71 0.26
C VAL A 133 -3.30 6.22 0.91
N GLY A 134 -3.18 7.25 1.75
CA GLY A 134 -4.31 7.89 2.40
C GLY A 134 -4.34 9.37 2.09
N VAL A 135 -5.34 9.79 1.30
CA VAL A 135 -5.68 11.21 1.11
C VAL A 135 -6.76 11.61 2.12
N SER A 136 -7.79 10.77 2.24
CA SER A 136 -8.89 10.94 3.19
C SER A 136 -8.71 10.12 4.46
N ARG A 137 -7.79 9.14 4.43
CA ARG A 137 -7.56 8.25 5.57
C ARG A 137 -6.72 8.91 6.65
N SER A 138 -7.12 8.65 7.90
CA SER A 138 -6.33 9.05 9.06
C SER A 138 -5.14 8.11 9.29
N TRP A 139 -4.13 8.56 10.02
CA TRP A 139 -3.03 7.71 10.48
C TRP A 139 -3.52 6.50 11.26
N ARG A 140 -4.61 6.63 12.03
CA ARG A 140 -5.20 5.51 12.75
C ARG A 140 -5.75 4.42 11.80
N GLN A 141 -6.32 4.82 10.66
CA GLN A 141 -6.82 3.88 9.66
C GLN A 141 -5.65 3.21 8.91
N LEU A 142 -4.63 3.99 8.53
CA LEU A 142 -3.43 3.46 7.87
C LEU A 142 -2.63 2.52 8.79
N ASP A 143 -2.45 2.88 10.07
CA ASP A 143 -1.74 2.06 11.05
C ASP A 143 -2.48 0.72 11.29
N ALA A 144 -3.81 0.74 11.28
CA ALA A 144 -4.61 -0.49 11.37
C ALA A 144 -4.38 -1.41 10.15
N ARG A 145 -4.26 -0.84 8.94
CA ARG A 145 -3.88 -1.60 7.74
C ARG A 145 -2.49 -2.21 7.86
N ALA A 146 -1.51 -1.48 8.38
CA ALA A 146 -0.17 -2.04 8.60
C ALA A 146 -0.19 -3.24 9.56
N VAL A 147 -1.00 -3.21 10.62
CA VAL A 147 -1.16 -4.37 11.50
C VAL A 147 -1.77 -5.56 10.73
N GLN A 148 -2.80 -5.34 9.92
CA GLN A 148 -3.39 -6.41 9.10
C GLN A 148 -2.36 -7.00 8.12
N TRP A 149 -1.68 -6.15 7.34
CA TRP A 149 -0.67 -6.58 6.38
C TRP A 149 0.50 -7.32 7.03
N SER A 150 0.87 -6.96 8.27
CA SER A 150 1.95 -7.64 8.96
C SER A 150 1.70 -9.14 9.18
N GLN A 151 0.43 -9.57 9.16
CA GLN A 151 0.03 -10.96 9.33
C GLN A 151 0.07 -11.77 8.03
N PHE A 152 0.23 -11.12 6.88
CA PHE A 152 0.27 -11.80 5.57
C PHE A 152 1.63 -12.47 5.36
N PRO A 153 1.67 -13.76 5.01
CA PRO A 153 2.93 -14.47 4.80
C PRO A 153 3.79 -13.83 3.71
N GLY A 154 5.06 -13.59 4.02
CA GLY A 154 6.03 -13.07 3.06
C GLY A 154 6.08 -11.54 2.94
N VAL A 155 5.16 -10.81 3.57
CA VAL A 155 5.29 -9.35 3.70
C VAL A 155 6.50 -9.03 4.57
N GLU A 156 7.44 -8.29 4.01
CA GLU A 156 8.68 -7.87 4.68
C GLU A 156 8.64 -6.37 5.02
N TYR A 157 7.94 -5.59 4.19
CA TYR A 157 7.81 -4.15 4.30
C TYR A 157 6.38 -3.68 4.06
N ILE A 158 5.99 -2.64 4.80
CA ILE A 158 4.73 -1.93 4.59
C ILE A 158 5.03 -0.43 4.54
N LEU A 159 4.67 0.21 3.44
CA LEU A 159 4.84 1.65 3.25
C LEU A 159 3.47 2.33 3.32
N LEU A 160 3.27 3.15 4.35
CA LEU A 160 2.09 3.99 4.48
C LEU A 160 2.43 5.40 4.02
N ILE A 161 1.61 5.96 3.15
CA ILE A 161 1.71 7.33 2.67
C ILE A 161 0.46 8.08 3.11
N ARG A 162 0.64 9.29 3.65
CA ARG A 162 -0.46 10.19 3.95
C ARG A 162 -0.25 11.52 3.23
N LEU A 163 -1.24 11.88 2.42
CA LEU A 163 -1.30 13.14 1.70
C LEU A 163 -2.55 13.91 2.16
N SER A 164 -2.51 15.25 2.18
CA SER A 164 -3.74 16.05 2.24
C SER A 164 -4.19 16.45 0.83
N PRO A 165 -5.45 16.87 0.64
CA PRO A 165 -5.99 17.21 -0.68
C PRO A 165 -5.30 18.43 -1.32
N ASP A 166 -4.80 19.34 -0.50
CA ASP A 166 -3.98 20.51 -0.87
C ASP A 166 -2.48 20.22 -0.82
N LEU A 167 -2.10 18.99 -0.46
CA LEU A 167 -0.73 18.51 -0.32
C LEU A 167 0.12 19.32 0.68
N GLU A 168 -0.48 20.11 1.58
CA GLU A 168 0.23 20.71 2.72
C GLU A 168 0.77 19.65 3.70
N VAL A 169 0.09 18.49 3.77
CA VAL A 169 0.55 17.31 4.48
C VAL A 169 1.04 16.30 3.45
N HIS A 170 2.32 15.97 3.51
CA HIS A 170 2.93 14.86 2.79
C HIS A 170 3.86 14.09 3.72
N GLN A 171 3.41 12.92 4.18
CA GLN A 171 4.09 12.16 5.21
C GLN A 171 4.11 10.67 4.88
N TYR A 172 5.05 9.94 5.46
CA TYR A 172 5.13 8.49 5.32
C TYR A 172 5.48 7.80 6.64
N LYS A 173 5.23 6.49 6.67
CA LYS A 173 5.82 5.55 7.62
C LYS A 173 6.25 4.30 6.87
N LEU A 174 7.48 3.85 7.11
CA LEU A 174 7.99 2.59 6.57
C LEU A 174 8.16 1.58 7.70
N TYR A 175 7.36 0.52 7.68
CA TYR A 175 7.46 -0.57 8.62
C TYR A 175 8.25 -1.73 8.04
N SER A 176 9.10 -2.34 8.88
CA SER A 176 9.59 -3.70 8.67
C SER A 176 8.70 -4.70 9.40
N VAL A 177 8.47 -5.84 8.78
CA VAL A 177 7.74 -6.98 9.36
C VAL A 177 8.72 -8.10 9.71
N SER A 178 8.51 -8.75 10.84
CA SER A 178 9.24 -9.96 11.24
C SER A 178 8.29 -10.90 11.95
N ASN A 179 8.29 -12.18 11.56
CA ASN A 179 7.45 -13.23 12.16
C ASN A 179 5.96 -12.85 12.30
N GLY A 180 5.40 -12.22 11.27
CA GLY A 180 3.97 -11.86 11.27
C GLY A 180 3.62 -10.61 12.09
N ALA A 181 4.61 -9.81 12.51
CA ALA A 181 4.41 -8.63 13.34
C ALA A 181 5.29 -7.45 12.89
N LEU A 182 4.81 -6.23 13.15
CA LEU A 182 5.59 -5.01 12.97
C LEU A 182 6.77 -5.01 13.95
N VAL A 183 7.99 -4.84 13.44
CA VAL A 183 9.21 -4.76 14.28
C VAL A 183 9.15 -3.56 15.22
N GLN A 184 8.63 -2.43 14.73
CA GLN A 184 8.36 -1.23 15.51
C GLN A 184 6.90 -0.80 15.27
N PRO A 185 5.96 -1.20 16.15
CA PRO A 185 4.53 -0.97 15.91
C PRO A 185 4.14 0.51 16.02
N THR A 186 4.87 1.29 16.80
CA THR A 186 4.63 2.72 16.98
C THR A 186 5.79 3.52 16.41
N MET A 187 5.51 4.28 15.34
CA MET A 187 6.45 5.24 14.76
C MET A 187 5.74 6.56 14.49
N PRO A 188 6.39 7.71 14.76
CA PRO A 188 5.88 8.98 14.31
C PRO A 188 5.90 9.03 12.78
N PRO A 189 4.93 9.71 12.14
CA PRO A 189 5.03 10.04 10.73
C PRO A 189 6.30 10.83 10.42
N THR A 190 6.91 10.59 9.26
CA THR A 190 8.03 11.37 8.74
C THR A 190 7.55 12.23 7.58
N THR A 191 7.90 13.51 7.56
CA THR A 191 7.60 14.40 6.43
C THR A 191 8.37 13.98 5.18
N ILE A 192 7.72 14.05 4.03
CA ILE A 192 8.34 13.85 2.71
C ILE A 192 8.99 15.17 2.27
N ASP A 193 10.19 15.45 2.76
CA ASP A 193 11.01 16.60 2.37
C ASP A 193 12.13 16.19 1.39
N ASN A 194 12.81 17.15 0.74
CA ASN A 194 13.91 16.82 -0.17
C ASN A 194 15.22 16.53 0.60
N PRO A 195 15.80 15.32 0.54
CA PRO A 195 15.27 14.08 -0.05
C PRO A 195 14.51 13.20 0.96
N ALA A 196 13.55 12.41 0.47
CA ALA A 196 12.74 11.47 1.26
C ALA A 196 13.01 10.04 0.80
N ASN A 197 14.24 9.58 1.05
CA ASN A 197 14.71 8.27 0.61
C ASN A 197 14.09 7.12 1.41
N ILE A 198 13.44 6.19 0.71
CA ILE A 198 13.02 4.90 1.22
C ILE A 198 14.11 3.88 0.90
N VAL A 199 14.66 3.25 1.94
CA VAL A 199 15.74 2.27 1.81
C VAL A 199 15.23 0.90 2.23
N LEU A 200 15.28 -0.06 1.32
CA LEU A 200 14.86 -1.44 1.54
C LEU A 200 16.06 -2.38 1.38
N ASP A 201 16.18 -3.36 2.27
CA ASP A 201 17.17 -4.42 2.10
C ASP A 201 16.76 -5.28 0.90
N SER A 202 17.61 -5.32 -0.13
CA SER A 202 17.31 -5.98 -1.39
C SER A 202 17.09 -7.48 -1.25
N ARG A 203 17.70 -8.11 -0.24
CA ARG A 203 17.60 -9.55 0.00
C ARG A 203 16.23 -9.88 0.57
N ARG A 204 15.81 -9.16 1.61
CA ARG A 204 14.46 -9.26 2.17
C ARG A 204 13.42 -8.90 1.11
N PHE A 205 13.62 -7.81 0.39
CA PHE A 205 12.66 -7.35 -0.61
C PHE A 205 12.45 -8.36 -1.76
N LEU A 206 13.49 -9.10 -2.14
CA LEU A 206 13.40 -10.19 -3.12
C LEU A 206 13.04 -11.56 -2.52
N GLY A 207 12.82 -11.67 -1.20
CA GLY A 207 12.54 -12.95 -0.55
C GLY A 207 13.71 -13.95 -0.65
N LEU A 208 14.93 -13.45 -0.77
CA LEU A 208 16.13 -14.27 -0.98
C LEU A 208 16.65 -14.85 0.34
N PRO A 209 17.07 -16.13 0.37
CA PRO A 209 17.82 -16.69 1.50
C PRO A 209 19.10 -15.90 1.82
N VAL A 210 19.59 -15.99 3.06
CA VAL A 210 20.77 -15.25 3.58
C VAL A 210 22.00 -15.35 2.66
N ASN A 211 22.27 -16.54 2.11
CA ASN A 211 23.46 -16.81 1.31
C ASN A 211 23.20 -16.86 -0.21
N ALA A 212 21.98 -16.55 -0.66
CA ALA A 212 21.69 -16.55 -2.10
C ALA A 212 22.38 -15.37 -2.80
N PRO A 213 22.99 -15.56 -3.97
CA PRO A 213 23.55 -14.44 -4.73
C PRO A 213 22.43 -13.46 -5.13
N PHE A 214 22.75 -12.17 -5.20
CA PHE A 214 21.82 -11.22 -5.79
C PHE A 214 21.71 -11.48 -7.31
N PRO A 215 20.50 -11.34 -7.90
CA PRO A 215 20.35 -11.40 -9.34
C PRO A 215 21.21 -10.33 -10.02
N ALA A 216 21.75 -10.66 -11.19
CA ALA A 216 22.62 -9.74 -11.93
C ALA A 216 21.93 -8.40 -12.20
N ASN A 217 22.67 -7.30 -12.03
CA ASN A 217 22.24 -5.92 -12.25
C ASN A 217 21.13 -5.39 -11.32
N PHE A 218 20.57 -6.21 -10.42
CA PHE A 218 19.63 -5.71 -9.42
C PHE A 218 20.35 -4.81 -8.43
N THR A 219 19.75 -3.67 -8.09
CA THR A 219 20.30 -2.73 -7.09
C THR A 219 20.42 -3.42 -5.72
N ALA A 220 21.65 -3.59 -5.24
CA ALA A 220 21.97 -4.29 -4.00
C ALA A 220 23.22 -3.67 -3.33
N PRO A 221 23.37 -3.77 -2.00
CA PRO A 221 22.55 -4.55 -1.06
C PRO A 221 21.24 -3.87 -0.66
N ASN A 222 21.05 -2.59 -0.99
CA ASN A 222 19.85 -1.85 -0.69
C ASN A 222 19.25 -1.25 -1.96
N LEU A 223 17.93 -1.32 -2.08
CA LEU A 223 17.16 -0.60 -3.08
C LEU A 223 16.69 0.72 -2.45
N THR A 224 16.97 1.83 -3.12
CA THR A 224 16.57 3.16 -2.67
C THR A 224 15.76 3.88 -3.73
N PHE A 225 14.64 4.47 -3.34
CA PHE A 225 13.87 5.42 -4.16
C PHE A 225 13.44 6.62 -3.31
N ASP A 226 13.32 7.78 -3.93
CA ASP A 226 12.95 9.03 -3.26
C ASP A 226 11.45 9.29 -3.44
N LEU A 227 10.74 9.59 -2.37
CA LEU A 227 9.32 9.97 -2.41
C LEU A 227 9.10 11.44 -2.77
N PHE A 228 10.08 12.32 -2.53
CA PHE A 228 9.91 13.75 -2.70
C PHE A 228 9.54 14.17 -4.14
N PRO A 229 10.20 13.64 -5.20
CA PRO A 229 9.82 13.97 -6.57
C PRO A 229 8.37 13.60 -6.91
N LEU A 230 7.85 12.51 -6.33
CA LEU A 230 6.49 12.03 -6.60
C LEU A 230 5.45 13.01 -6.06
N VAL A 231 5.74 13.64 -4.91
CA VAL A 231 4.90 14.73 -4.37
C VAL A 231 4.96 15.96 -5.26
N GLN A 232 6.13 16.31 -5.79
CA GLN A 232 6.29 17.44 -6.70
C GLN A 232 5.55 17.24 -8.02
N ASP A 233 5.60 16.03 -8.58
CA ASP A 233 4.86 15.68 -9.81
C ASP A 233 3.35 15.80 -9.58
N ILE A 234 2.84 15.33 -8.43
CA ILE A 234 1.42 15.46 -8.09
C ILE A 234 1.02 16.92 -7.83
N LEU A 235 1.87 17.71 -7.16
CA LEU A 235 1.65 19.15 -6.99
C LEU A 235 1.55 19.86 -8.35
N PHE A 236 2.41 19.49 -9.29
CA PHE A 236 2.39 20.00 -10.65
C PHE A 236 1.11 19.59 -11.38
N ASP A 237 0.68 18.34 -11.29
CA ASP A 237 -0.56 17.86 -11.93
C ASP A 237 -1.83 18.54 -11.36
N VAL A 238 -1.81 18.96 -10.11
CA VAL A 238 -2.95 19.61 -9.43
C VAL A 238 -2.99 21.13 -9.68
N HIS A 239 -1.83 21.79 -9.80
CA HIS A 239 -1.73 23.26 -9.81
C HIS A 239 -1.05 23.88 -11.03
N GLY A 240 -0.39 23.08 -11.88
CA GLY A 240 0.30 23.51 -13.10
C GLY A 240 -0.65 23.67 -14.28
#